data_AF-A0A9D1T0S7-F1
#
_entry.id   AF-A0A9D1T0S7-F1
#
_cell.length_a   1.000
_cell.length_b   1.000
_cell.length_c   1.000
_cell.angle_alpha   90.00
_cell.angle_beta   90.00
_cell.angle_gamma   90.00
#
_symmetry.space_group_name_H-M   'P 1'
#
loop_
_entity.id
_entity.type
_entity.pdbx_description
1 polymer ?
#
loop_
_entity_poly.entity_id
_entity_poly.type
_entity_poly.pdbx_seq_one_letter_code
_entity_poly.pdbx_strand_id
1 'polypeptide(L)'
;MEILNHRGGLVRFRDAINNKDSVRVGFIGGSITQESAKINWPEFVSAWVKERAGDKPVYIENIGIGATGSDIAAFRFCWEMADKDCDLIFVEFAVNDEGVDTHLRNRSREGLVRKILQKTGADIVFVYTYIQDMLPDILAGKVPPSIAEFEAIAEHYGIGSVWMAKAAIDAANRGFVSFENFLGDGLHPNPLGSSIYAGAVNEFLSQELKLTSAAAPRDTSPMFADNWEGASVIPLDQIKTEGCWYIRSLYNDDFRYALYTSSLTAKATVTCRCKTLALCLLHGSRCGMLRYRIDGGAWVTEEREVVDWMGAANFPWQLLLIDETEEKEHSVELMCEKTARECGSSLYIAYVGIV
;
A
#
# COMPACT_ATOMS: atom_id res chain seq x y z
N MET A 1 22.84 1.11 7.20
CA MET A 1 22.12 2.11 6.39
C MET A 1 21.89 3.36 7.22
N GLU A 2 22.04 4.53 6.62
CA GLU A 2 21.75 5.82 7.27
C GLU A 2 20.22 6.04 7.42
N ILE A 3 19.82 6.97 8.28
CA ILE A 3 18.40 7.31 8.46
C ILE A 3 17.86 8.06 7.24
N LEU A 4 18.66 8.97 6.65
CA LEU A 4 18.27 9.84 5.56
C LEU A 4 19.13 9.50 4.34
N ASN A 5 18.54 9.09 3.23
CA ASN A 5 19.27 8.76 2.01
C ASN A 5 18.76 9.66 0.87
N HIS A 6 19.59 10.65 0.50
CA HIS A 6 19.31 11.60 -0.56
C HIS A 6 19.72 11.03 -1.92
N ARG A 7 18.84 11.12 -2.93
CA ARG A 7 19.09 10.61 -4.29
C ARG A 7 18.72 11.63 -5.37
N GLY A 8 17.79 11.29 -6.27
CA GLY A 8 17.44 12.06 -7.47
C GLY A 8 16.83 13.44 -7.20
N GLY A 9 16.62 13.81 -5.94
CA GLY A 9 16.13 15.11 -5.49
C GLY A 9 14.61 15.28 -5.62
N LEU A 10 14.06 16.23 -4.87
CA LEU A 10 12.63 16.58 -4.88
C LEU A 10 12.33 17.84 -5.71
N VAL A 11 12.53 17.77 -7.03
CA VAL A 11 12.43 18.94 -7.91
C VAL A 11 11.01 19.53 -7.93
N ARG A 12 9.99 18.68 -8.11
CA ARG A 12 8.61 19.14 -8.21
C ARG A 12 8.10 19.65 -6.87
N PHE A 13 8.44 18.99 -5.77
CA PHE A 13 8.09 19.45 -4.44
C PHE A 13 8.73 20.81 -4.10
N ARG A 14 10.01 21.00 -4.44
CA ARG A 14 10.69 22.30 -4.27
C ARG A 14 10.02 23.40 -5.08
N ASP A 15 9.65 23.10 -6.33
CA ASP A 15 8.92 24.03 -7.18
C ASP A 15 7.54 24.37 -6.60
N ALA A 16 6.84 23.38 -6.03
CA ALA A 16 5.55 23.59 -5.37
C ALA A 16 5.67 24.55 -4.18
N ILE A 17 6.67 24.33 -3.32
CA ILE A 17 6.93 25.18 -2.16
C ILE A 17 7.31 26.61 -2.58
N ASN A 18 8.18 26.77 -3.58
CA ASN A 18 8.73 28.08 -3.93
C ASN A 18 7.83 28.87 -4.90
N ASN A 19 7.30 28.22 -5.93
CA ASN A 19 6.77 28.91 -7.11
C ASN A 19 5.30 28.64 -7.40
N LYS A 20 4.75 27.47 -7.07
CA LYS A 20 3.33 27.15 -7.34
C LYS A 20 2.38 27.86 -6.37
N ASP A 21 1.12 27.97 -6.77
CA ASP A 21 0.04 28.56 -5.97
C ASP A 21 -0.48 27.63 -4.86
N SER A 22 -0.22 26.32 -4.95
CA SER A 22 -0.61 25.32 -3.96
C SER A 22 0.40 24.19 -3.90
N VAL A 23 0.37 23.43 -2.81
CA VAL A 23 1.21 22.24 -2.59
C VAL A 23 0.33 21.03 -2.41
N ARG A 24 0.64 19.92 -3.08
CA ARG A 24 -0.13 18.67 -3.01
C ARG A 24 0.76 17.52 -2.54
N VAL A 25 0.39 16.87 -1.45
CA VAL A 25 1.18 15.77 -0.86
C VAL A 25 0.33 14.51 -0.75
N GLY A 26 0.84 13.41 -1.27
CA GLY A 26 0.22 12.10 -1.22
C GLY A 26 0.91 11.16 -0.23
N PHE A 27 0.11 10.33 0.43
CA PHE A 27 0.57 9.25 1.29
C PHE A 27 -0.08 7.93 0.84
N ILE A 28 0.73 6.92 0.52
CA ILE A 28 0.26 5.57 0.21
C ILE A 28 1.00 4.56 1.09
N GLY A 29 0.24 3.77 1.86
CA GLY A 29 0.82 2.81 2.78
C GLY A 29 -0.20 1.94 3.51
N GLY A 30 0.27 1.26 4.55
CA GLY A 30 -0.55 0.42 5.42
C GLY A 30 -1.22 1.15 6.59
N SER A 31 -1.50 0.43 7.67
CA SER A 31 -2.24 0.93 8.85
C SER A 31 -1.50 2.03 9.62
N ILE A 32 -0.17 2.07 9.58
CA ILE A 32 0.63 3.13 10.20
C ILE A 32 0.44 4.47 9.46
N THR A 33 0.13 4.40 8.17
CA THR A 33 -0.06 5.55 7.27
C THR A 33 -1.53 5.96 7.15
N GLN A 34 -2.47 5.02 7.23
CA GLN A 34 -3.91 5.26 7.12
C GLN A 34 -4.41 6.37 8.07
N GLU A 35 -5.33 7.21 7.59
CA GLU A 35 -6.03 8.20 8.42
C GLU A 35 -6.71 7.49 9.60
N SER A 36 -6.49 8.01 10.81
CA SER A 36 -7.03 7.40 12.01
C SER A 36 -7.58 8.46 12.97
N ALA A 37 -8.40 8.03 13.94
CA ALA A 37 -8.87 8.92 15.01
C ALA A 37 -7.73 9.47 15.90
N LYS A 38 -6.52 8.89 15.82
CA LYS A 38 -5.31 9.36 16.48
C LYS A 38 -4.41 10.07 15.48
N ILE A 39 -3.70 11.09 15.95
CA ILE A 39 -2.68 11.77 15.14
C ILE A 39 -1.53 10.79 14.85
N ASN A 40 -1.24 10.57 13.58
CA ASN A 40 -0.16 9.71 13.09
C ASN A 40 0.86 10.52 12.27
N TRP A 41 1.90 9.84 11.74
CA TRP A 41 3.04 10.50 11.11
C TRP A 41 2.70 11.39 9.89
N PRO A 42 1.73 11.04 9.00
CA PRO A 42 1.34 11.91 7.90
C PRO A 42 0.80 13.25 8.36
N GLU A 43 0.09 13.31 9.49
CA GLU A 43 -0.44 14.57 10.04
C GLU A 43 0.69 15.51 10.50
N PHE A 44 1.72 14.97 11.15
CA PHE A 44 2.89 15.76 11.55
C PHE A 44 3.70 16.27 10.34
N VAL A 45 3.83 15.46 9.29
CA VAL A 45 4.47 15.88 8.04
C VAL A 45 3.61 16.92 7.32
N SER A 46 2.29 16.73 7.29
CA SER A 46 1.34 17.67 6.67
C SER A 46 1.37 19.03 7.35
N ALA A 47 1.41 19.06 8.68
CA ALA A 47 1.59 20.30 9.45
C ALA A 47 2.91 20.99 9.10
N TRP A 48 4.01 20.25 9.03
CA TRP A 48 5.31 20.78 8.63
C TRP A 48 5.28 21.36 7.22
N VAL A 49 4.67 20.66 6.26
CA VAL A 49 4.50 21.16 4.88
C VAL A 49 3.68 22.44 4.88
N LYS A 50 2.57 22.50 5.63
CA LYS A 50 1.73 23.70 5.73
C LYS A 50 2.51 24.89 6.29
N GLU A 51 3.34 24.70 7.29
CA GLU A 51 4.22 25.77 7.80
C GLU A 51 5.16 26.32 6.73
N ARG A 52 5.71 25.47 5.85
CA ARG A 52 6.63 25.90 4.77
C ARG A 52 5.90 26.49 3.57
N ALA A 53 4.68 26.06 3.31
CA ALA A 53 3.83 26.58 2.25
C ALA A 53 3.26 27.98 2.58
N GLY A 54 3.31 28.42 3.84
CA GLY A 54 2.76 29.71 4.27
C GLY A 54 1.26 29.79 4.01
N ASP A 55 0.81 30.87 3.37
CA ASP A 55 -0.61 31.09 3.06
C ASP A 55 -1.14 30.20 1.93
N LYS A 56 -0.26 29.53 1.16
CA LYS A 56 -0.67 28.66 0.05
C LYS A 56 -1.61 27.53 0.54
N PRO A 57 -2.66 27.18 -0.21
CA PRO A 57 -3.41 25.96 0.03
C PRO A 57 -2.50 24.72 -0.01
N VAL A 58 -2.73 23.80 0.91
CA VAL A 58 -2.07 22.48 0.93
C VAL A 58 -3.16 21.42 0.83
N TYR A 59 -3.04 20.53 -0.14
CA TYR A 59 -3.92 19.38 -0.32
C TYR A 59 -3.19 18.13 0.14
N ILE A 60 -3.83 17.36 1.01
CA ILE A 60 -3.31 16.10 1.54
C ILE A 60 -4.18 14.97 1.00
N GLU A 61 -3.56 14.05 0.29
CA GLU A 61 -4.21 12.86 -0.25
C GLU A 61 -3.66 11.65 0.51
N ASN A 62 -4.41 11.11 1.46
CA ASN A 62 -4.01 9.93 2.21
C ASN A 62 -4.85 8.74 1.74
N ILE A 63 -4.20 7.80 1.05
CA ILE A 63 -4.82 6.55 0.60
C ILE A 63 -4.22 5.36 1.36
N GLY A 64 -3.79 5.54 2.60
CA GLY A 64 -3.36 4.43 3.43
C GLY A 64 -4.52 3.47 3.74
N ILE A 65 -4.30 2.16 3.61
CA ILE A 65 -5.29 1.13 3.95
C ILE A 65 -4.65 0.07 4.85
N GLY A 66 -5.26 -0.15 6.01
CA GLY A 66 -4.76 -1.04 7.05
C GLY A 66 -4.62 -2.48 6.57
N ALA A 67 -3.55 -3.13 7.05
CA ALA A 67 -3.23 -4.51 6.70
C ALA A 67 -3.05 -4.79 5.19
N THR A 68 -2.80 -3.77 4.36
CA THR A 68 -2.51 -3.94 2.93
C THR A 68 -1.06 -3.69 2.59
N GLY A 69 -0.54 -4.46 1.63
CA GLY A 69 0.80 -4.34 1.09
C GLY A 69 0.86 -3.61 -0.25
N SER A 70 2.06 -3.54 -0.81
CA SER A 70 2.31 -2.95 -2.12
C SER A 70 1.60 -3.70 -3.26
N ASP A 71 1.30 -4.99 -3.05
CA ASP A 71 0.58 -5.87 -3.97
C ASP A 71 -0.87 -5.42 -4.19
N ILE A 72 -1.55 -4.92 -3.16
CA ILE A 72 -2.88 -4.30 -3.28
C ILE A 72 -2.76 -2.87 -3.81
N ALA A 73 -1.78 -2.12 -3.31
CA ALA A 73 -1.54 -0.73 -3.68
C ALA A 73 -1.30 -0.55 -5.19
N ALA A 74 -0.57 -1.50 -5.80
CA ALA A 74 -0.28 -1.51 -7.23
C ALA A 74 -1.56 -1.50 -8.08
N PHE A 75 -2.64 -2.19 -7.67
CA PHE A 75 -3.91 -2.17 -8.39
C PHE A 75 -4.66 -0.85 -8.19
N ARG A 76 -4.75 -0.34 -6.95
CA ARG A 76 -5.64 0.77 -6.60
C ARG A 76 -5.13 2.19 -6.86
N PHE A 77 -3.82 2.36 -6.95
CA PHE A 77 -3.21 3.69 -7.10
C PHE A 77 -3.86 4.55 -8.21
N CYS A 78 -4.16 3.95 -9.37
CA CYS A 78 -4.71 4.67 -10.53
C CYS A 78 -6.06 5.34 -10.25
N TRP A 79 -6.98 4.69 -9.55
CA TRP A 79 -8.32 5.27 -9.33
C TRP A 79 -8.41 6.12 -8.05
N GLU A 80 -7.40 6.08 -7.19
CA GLU A 80 -7.43 6.81 -5.91
C GLU A 80 -6.56 8.06 -5.91
N MET A 81 -5.39 8.03 -6.55
CA MET A 81 -4.39 9.11 -6.42
C MET A 81 -3.79 9.61 -7.74
N ALA A 82 -3.83 8.84 -8.82
CA ALA A 82 -3.12 9.23 -10.06
C ALA A 82 -3.60 10.55 -10.68
N ASP A 83 -4.86 10.93 -10.47
CA ASP A 83 -5.46 12.18 -10.99
C ASP A 83 -5.38 13.36 -10.00
N LYS A 84 -4.77 13.18 -8.82
CA LYS A 84 -4.73 14.20 -7.76
C LYS A 84 -3.63 15.25 -7.93
N ASP A 85 -2.75 15.06 -8.92
CA ASP A 85 -1.63 15.95 -9.27
C ASP A 85 -0.68 16.26 -8.09
N CYS A 86 -0.38 15.23 -7.30
CA CYS A 86 0.55 15.36 -6.16
C CYS A 86 1.94 15.85 -6.62
N ASP A 87 2.55 16.70 -5.80
CA ASP A 87 3.93 17.16 -5.99
C ASP A 87 4.95 16.22 -5.36
N LEU A 88 4.54 15.58 -4.27
CA LEU A 88 5.33 14.61 -3.52
C LEU A 88 4.42 13.46 -3.07
N ILE A 89 4.86 12.22 -3.26
CA ILE A 89 4.18 11.02 -2.77
C ILE A 89 5.13 10.23 -1.87
N PHE A 90 4.68 9.96 -0.64
CA PHE A 90 5.35 9.03 0.26
C PHE A 90 4.81 7.61 0.09
N VAL A 91 5.71 6.63 -0.04
CA VAL A 91 5.36 5.21 -0.15
C VAL A 91 5.91 4.45 1.06
N GLU A 92 5.03 3.73 1.77
CA GLU A 92 5.36 2.99 2.99
C GLU A 92 4.69 1.61 3.00
N PHE A 93 5.44 0.55 2.74
CA PHE A 93 4.94 -0.83 2.87
C PHE A 93 5.98 -1.78 3.47
N ALA A 94 7.03 -1.25 4.11
CA ALA A 94 8.13 -2.08 4.59
C ALA A 94 7.65 -3.15 5.58
N VAL A 95 6.76 -2.77 6.50
CA VAL A 95 6.21 -3.71 7.50
C VAL A 95 5.09 -4.58 6.96
N ASN A 96 4.25 -4.04 6.05
CA ASN A 96 3.14 -4.80 5.48
C ASN A 96 3.61 -5.89 4.52
N ASP A 97 4.72 -5.65 3.82
CA ASP A 97 5.31 -6.61 2.89
C ASP A 97 6.38 -7.52 3.54
N GLU A 98 6.69 -7.36 4.83
CA GLU A 98 7.77 -8.11 5.52
C GLU A 98 7.55 -9.63 5.43
N GLY A 99 6.30 -10.07 5.61
CA GLY A 99 5.89 -11.47 5.51
C GLY A 99 5.45 -11.93 4.12
N VAL A 100 5.54 -11.06 3.11
CA VAL A 100 5.20 -11.40 1.71
C VAL A 100 6.41 -12.03 1.04
N ASP A 101 6.17 -13.00 0.15
CA ASP A 101 7.21 -13.60 -0.66
C ASP A 101 8.04 -12.54 -1.41
N THR A 102 9.36 -12.71 -1.42
CA THR A 102 10.30 -11.74 -1.99
C THR A 102 10.05 -11.47 -3.47
N HIS A 103 9.70 -12.50 -4.26
CA HIS A 103 9.41 -12.32 -5.68
C HIS A 103 8.14 -11.47 -5.86
N LEU A 104 7.07 -11.78 -5.12
CA LEU A 104 5.82 -11.02 -5.16
C LEU A 104 6.00 -9.57 -4.74
N ARG A 105 6.61 -9.29 -3.58
CA ARG A 105 6.76 -7.91 -3.10
C ARG A 105 7.67 -7.08 -4.00
N ASN A 106 8.70 -7.67 -4.61
CA ASN A 106 9.58 -6.93 -5.54
C ASN A 106 8.83 -6.48 -6.80
N ARG A 107 8.11 -7.39 -7.45
CA ARG A 107 7.35 -7.06 -8.67
C ARG A 107 6.19 -6.10 -8.41
N SER A 108 5.52 -6.18 -7.24
CA SER A 108 4.45 -5.25 -6.87
C SER A 108 4.97 -3.85 -6.51
N ARG A 109 6.05 -3.76 -5.72
CA ARG A 109 6.67 -2.47 -5.34
C ARG A 109 7.18 -1.73 -6.56
N GLU A 110 7.94 -2.39 -7.41
CA GLU A 110 8.43 -1.78 -8.64
C GLU A 110 7.25 -1.38 -9.54
N GLY A 111 6.25 -2.26 -9.67
CA GLY A 111 5.05 -1.96 -10.45
C GLY A 111 4.33 -0.68 -9.98
N LEU A 112 4.17 -0.51 -8.66
CA LEU A 112 3.61 0.71 -8.07
C LEU A 112 4.48 1.93 -8.37
N VAL A 113 5.79 1.84 -8.14
CA VAL A 113 6.74 2.94 -8.39
C VAL A 113 6.70 3.41 -9.84
N ARG A 114 6.81 2.47 -10.77
CA ARG A 114 6.76 2.75 -12.21
C ARG A 114 5.43 3.39 -12.60
N LYS A 115 4.33 2.95 -12.01
CA LYS A 115 3.01 3.53 -12.23
C LYS A 115 2.91 4.96 -11.72
N ILE A 116 3.44 5.26 -10.54
CA ILE A 116 3.51 6.65 -10.03
C ILE A 116 4.31 7.51 -11.01
N LEU A 117 5.47 7.04 -11.45
CA LEU A 117 6.35 7.76 -12.39
C LEU A 117 5.73 7.96 -13.78
N GLN A 118 4.94 7.00 -14.27
CA GLN A 118 4.30 7.07 -15.59
C GLN A 118 3.01 7.91 -15.59
N LYS A 119 2.25 7.87 -14.49
CA LYS A 119 0.92 8.49 -14.41
C LYS A 119 0.96 9.89 -13.80
N THR A 120 2.03 10.23 -13.09
CA THR A 120 2.16 11.51 -12.39
C THR A 120 3.51 12.16 -12.66
N GLY A 121 3.62 13.45 -12.36
CA GLY A 121 4.92 14.12 -12.29
C GLY A 121 5.50 14.18 -10.88
N ALA A 122 4.92 13.46 -9.91
CA ALA A 122 5.26 13.56 -8.49
C ALA A 122 6.70 13.13 -8.21
N ASP A 123 7.34 13.80 -7.24
CA ASP A 123 8.50 13.21 -6.59
C ASP A 123 8.06 12.08 -5.67
N ILE A 124 8.94 11.10 -5.45
CA ILE A 124 8.66 9.93 -4.61
C ILE A 124 9.68 9.91 -3.47
N VAL A 125 9.22 9.58 -2.27
CA VAL A 125 10.08 9.26 -1.12
C VAL A 125 9.60 7.96 -0.50
N PHE A 126 10.51 7.00 -0.33
CA PHE A 126 10.24 5.83 0.49
C PHE A 126 10.43 6.15 1.95
N VAL A 127 9.52 5.67 2.79
CA VAL A 127 9.67 5.78 4.24
C VAL A 127 9.52 4.40 4.85
N TYR A 128 10.29 4.13 5.90
CA TYR A 128 10.34 2.80 6.52
C TYR A 128 9.94 2.86 7.99
N THR A 129 8.85 2.17 8.30
CA THR A 129 8.33 1.95 9.65
C THR A 129 8.96 0.70 10.27
N TYR A 130 8.39 0.19 11.36
CA TYR A 130 8.94 -0.95 12.09
C TYR A 130 7.82 -1.84 12.64
N ILE A 131 8.10 -3.13 12.64
CA ILE A 131 7.38 -4.17 13.36
C ILE A 131 8.38 -4.94 14.21
N GLN A 132 7.92 -5.49 15.33
CA GLN A 132 8.75 -6.21 16.29
C GLN A 132 9.65 -7.30 15.67
N ASP A 133 9.19 -7.97 14.61
CA ASP A 133 9.93 -9.04 13.92
C ASP A 133 11.23 -8.56 13.26
N MET A 134 11.36 -7.27 12.98
CA MET A 134 12.57 -6.67 12.42
C MET A 134 13.68 -6.45 13.46
N LEU A 135 13.35 -6.51 14.76
CA LEU A 135 14.29 -6.17 15.83
C LEU A 135 15.58 -7.02 15.84
N PRO A 136 15.54 -8.35 15.64
CA PRO A 136 16.76 -9.17 15.66
C PRO A 136 17.79 -8.72 14.62
N ASP A 137 17.35 -8.39 13.41
CA ASP A 137 18.23 -7.89 12.36
C ASP A 137 18.80 -6.52 12.71
N ILE A 138 17.96 -5.60 13.20
CA ILE A 138 18.38 -4.26 13.60
C ILE A 138 19.43 -4.33 14.72
N LEU A 139 19.21 -5.17 15.74
CA LEU A 139 20.16 -5.38 16.84
C LEU A 139 21.47 -6.02 16.37
N ALA A 140 21.43 -6.84 15.32
CA ALA A 140 22.62 -7.40 14.68
C ALA A 140 23.32 -6.41 13.72
N GLY A 141 22.85 -5.16 13.63
CA GLY A 141 23.39 -4.14 12.73
C GLY A 141 23.05 -4.38 11.25
N LYS A 142 22.06 -5.23 10.97
CA LYS A 142 21.57 -5.55 9.63
C LYS A 142 20.37 -4.68 9.26
N VAL A 143 20.12 -4.58 7.96
CA VAL A 143 18.90 -3.97 7.41
C VAL A 143 17.89 -5.09 7.19
N PRO A 144 16.65 -4.98 7.71
CA PRO A 144 15.59 -5.95 7.46
C PRO A 144 15.39 -6.18 5.95
N PRO A 145 15.13 -7.43 5.50
CA PRO A 145 15.06 -7.76 4.08
C PRO A 145 14.10 -6.89 3.27
N SER A 146 12.90 -6.63 3.79
CA SER A 146 11.90 -5.79 3.13
C SER A 146 12.41 -4.36 2.86
N ILE A 147 13.15 -3.78 3.82
CA ILE A 147 13.77 -2.46 3.67
C ILE A 147 14.93 -2.52 2.68
N ALA A 148 15.79 -3.54 2.76
CA ALA A 148 16.94 -3.70 1.87
C ALA A 148 16.52 -3.80 0.39
N GLU A 149 15.40 -4.47 0.11
CA GLU A 149 14.85 -4.59 -1.23
C GLU A 149 14.20 -3.29 -1.72
N PHE A 150 13.47 -2.57 -0.86
CA PHE A 150 13.00 -1.22 -1.18
C PHE A 150 14.16 -0.29 -1.53
N GLU A 151 15.28 -0.37 -0.81
CA GLU A 151 16.47 0.41 -1.12
C GLU A 151 17.12 0.05 -2.44
N ALA A 152 17.07 -1.21 -2.86
CA ALA A 152 17.55 -1.61 -4.19
C ALA A 152 16.71 -0.95 -5.30
N ILE A 153 15.38 -0.92 -5.13
CA ILE A 153 14.47 -0.18 -6.02
C ILE A 153 14.75 1.33 -5.93
N ALA A 154 14.99 1.84 -4.72
CA ALA A 154 15.26 3.27 -4.51
C ALA A 154 16.53 3.72 -5.22
N GLU A 155 17.58 2.90 -5.18
CA GLU A 155 18.83 3.14 -5.88
C GLU A 155 18.62 3.13 -7.39
N HIS A 156 17.92 2.11 -7.91
CA HIS A 156 17.64 1.97 -9.35
C HIS A 156 16.90 3.18 -9.92
N TYR A 157 15.88 3.66 -9.22
CA TYR A 157 15.03 4.78 -9.67
C TYR A 157 15.47 6.15 -9.13
N GLY A 158 16.56 6.23 -8.37
CA GLY A 158 17.02 7.48 -7.74
C GLY A 158 16.01 8.09 -6.78
N ILE A 159 15.29 7.27 -6.01
CA ILE A 159 14.25 7.68 -5.06
C ILE A 159 14.87 7.92 -3.68
N GLY A 160 14.61 9.08 -3.09
CA GLY A 160 15.06 9.36 -1.71
C GLY A 160 14.34 8.47 -0.70
N SER A 161 14.99 8.16 0.42
CA SER A 161 14.37 7.32 1.45
C SER A 161 14.69 7.76 2.88
N VAL A 162 13.74 7.50 3.78
CA VAL A 162 13.83 7.83 5.21
C VAL A 162 13.49 6.62 6.07
N TRP A 163 14.46 6.14 6.85
CA TRP A 163 14.23 5.09 7.84
C TRP A 163 13.68 5.67 9.15
N MET A 164 12.41 6.08 9.12
CA MET A 164 11.71 6.72 10.24
C MET A 164 11.85 5.93 11.54
N ALA A 165 11.66 4.61 11.48
CA ALA A 165 11.75 3.76 12.66
C ALA A 165 13.15 3.71 13.28
N LYS A 166 14.21 3.77 12.46
CA LYS A 166 15.57 3.82 13.00
C LYS A 166 15.79 5.07 13.85
N ALA A 167 15.18 6.21 13.52
CA ALA A 167 15.25 7.40 14.36
C ALA A 167 14.65 7.17 15.76
N ALA A 168 13.50 6.48 15.85
CA ALA A 168 12.89 6.13 17.13
C ALA A 168 13.70 5.08 17.90
N ILE A 169 14.24 4.07 17.22
CA ILE A 169 15.09 3.03 17.82
C ILE A 169 16.40 3.64 18.34
N ASP A 170 17.04 4.53 17.59
CA ASP A 170 18.26 5.23 18.03
C ASP A 170 17.97 6.13 19.24
N ALA A 171 16.82 6.82 19.26
CA ALA A 171 16.38 7.59 20.42
C ALA A 171 16.13 6.70 21.65
N ALA A 172 15.57 5.50 21.43
CA ALA A 172 15.33 4.53 22.49
C ALA A 172 16.65 3.95 23.05
N ASN A 173 17.60 3.59 22.19
CA ASN A 173 18.92 3.12 22.58
C ASN A 173 19.73 4.16 23.36
N ARG A 174 19.44 5.45 23.17
CA ARG A 174 20.02 6.55 23.94
C ARG A 174 19.28 6.86 25.24
N GLY A 175 18.16 6.17 25.52
CA GLY A 175 17.36 6.35 26.73
C GLY A 175 16.43 7.56 26.72
N PHE A 176 16.17 8.18 25.57
CA PHE A 176 15.24 9.31 25.49
C PHE A 176 13.76 8.91 25.45
N VAL A 177 13.48 7.69 24.99
CA VAL A 177 12.15 7.10 24.92
C VAL A 177 12.29 5.59 25.13
N SER A 178 11.23 4.91 25.53
CA SER A 178 11.20 3.44 25.60
C SER A 178 10.27 2.87 24.53
N PHE A 179 10.47 1.60 24.17
CA PHE A 179 9.71 0.95 23.10
C PHE A 179 8.20 1.00 23.35
N GLU A 180 7.76 0.69 24.57
CA GLU A 180 6.35 0.75 24.97
C GLU A 180 5.76 2.17 24.89
N ASN A 181 6.60 3.21 24.99
CA ASN A 181 6.19 4.60 24.95
C ASN A 181 6.15 5.20 23.55
N PHE A 182 6.78 4.60 22.54
CA PHE A 182 6.61 5.04 21.14
C PHE A 182 5.83 4.03 20.29
N LEU A 183 5.77 2.76 20.71
CA LEU A 183 5.24 1.63 19.96
C LEU A 183 4.55 0.64 20.91
N GLY A 184 3.38 1.03 21.43
CA GLY A 184 2.73 0.34 22.55
C GLY A 184 2.30 -1.10 22.26
N ASP A 185 1.95 -1.44 21.02
CA ASP A 185 1.52 -2.78 20.60
C ASP A 185 2.58 -3.53 19.79
N GLY A 186 3.79 -2.98 19.65
CA GLY A 186 4.87 -3.56 18.85
C GLY A 186 4.77 -3.34 17.34
N LEU A 187 3.80 -2.57 16.85
CA LEU A 187 3.60 -2.28 15.41
C LEU A 187 3.15 -0.83 15.14
N HIS A 188 2.10 -0.36 15.79
CA HIS A 188 1.50 0.95 15.53
C HIS A 188 2.10 2.02 16.46
N PRO A 189 2.81 3.02 15.91
CA PRO A 189 3.35 4.08 16.74
C PRO A 189 2.22 4.92 17.33
N ASN A 190 2.34 5.29 18.60
CA ASN A 190 1.43 6.26 19.20
C ASN A 190 1.79 7.70 18.72
N PRO A 191 1.08 8.76 19.15
CA PRO A 191 1.40 10.12 18.70
C PRO A 191 2.85 10.56 18.98
N LEU A 192 3.48 10.09 20.06
CA LEU A 192 4.89 10.35 20.35
C LEU A 192 5.79 9.67 19.31
N GLY A 193 5.59 8.37 19.07
CA GLY A 193 6.37 7.64 18.05
C GLY A 193 6.18 8.21 16.65
N SER A 194 4.94 8.54 16.29
CA SER A 194 4.58 9.19 15.02
C SER A 194 5.27 10.54 14.85
N SER A 195 5.42 11.31 15.94
CA SER A 195 6.13 12.60 15.90
C SER A 195 7.64 12.42 15.68
N ILE A 196 8.25 11.35 16.21
CA ILE A 196 9.67 11.03 15.96
C ILE A 196 9.86 10.59 14.51
N TYR A 197 8.96 9.75 13.99
CA TYR A 197 8.97 9.32 12.59
C TYR A 197 8.90 10.52 11.65
N ALA A 198 7.91 11.40 11.87
CA ALA A 198 7.75 12.61 11.08
C ALA A 198 8.93 13.57 11.25
N GLY A 199 9.56 13.64 12.42
CA GLY A 199 10.78 14.42 12.64
C GLY A 199 11.91 14.07 11.67
N ALA A 200 12.15 12.77 11.44
CA ALA A 200 13.14 12.32 10.46
C ALA A 200 12.75 12.70 9.02
N VAL A 201 11.47 12.58 8.65
CA VAL A 201 10.98 13.01 7.34
C VAL A 201 11.14 14.53 7.17
N ASN A 202 10.78 15.30 8.18
CA ASN A 202 10.88 16.76 8.17
C ASN A 202 12.33 17.22 8.04
N GLU A 203 13.27 16.51 8.66
CA GLU A 203 14.71 16.75 8.49
C GLU A 203 15.15 16.47 7.05
N PHE A 204 14.77 15.32 6.49
CA PHE A 204 15.04 14.98 5.08
C PHE A 204 14.52 16.07 4.13
N LEU A 205 13.24 16.45 4.24
CA LEU A 205 12.64 17.49 3.41
C LEU A 205 13.33 18.84 3.60
N SER A 206 13.70 19.21 4.82
CA SER A 206 14.43 20.45 5.11
C SER A 206 15.77 20.51 4.38
N GLN A 207 16.45 19.37 4.23
CA GLN A 207 17.72 19.28 3.50
C GLN A 207 17.47 19.34 1.99
N GLU A 208 16.47 18.62 1.48
CA GLU A 208 16.06 18.65 0.07
C GLU A 208 15.69 20.06 -0.42
N LEU A 209 14.95 20.83 0.39
CA LEU A 209 14.55 22.20 0.05
C LEU A 209 15.73 23.18 -0.13
N LYS A 210 16.92 22.86 0.40
CA LYS A 210 18.13 23.68 0.26
C LYS A 210 18.93 23.36 -1.00
N LEU A 211 18.64 22.25 -1.66
CA LEU A 211 19.35 21.82 -2.85
C LEU A 211 18.94 22.69 -4.06
N THR A 212 19.93 23.10 -4.84
CA THR A 212 19.77 23.94 -6.05
C THR A 212 20.01 23.17 -7.35
N SER A 213 20.45 21.91 -7.25
CA SER A 213 20.77 21.07 -8.40
C SER A 213 19.51 20.52 -9.09
N ALA A 214 19.60 20.40 -10.42
CA ALA A 214 18.62 19.66 -11.21
C ALA A 214 18.64 18.17 -10.81
N ALA A 215 17.51 17.47 -11.00
CA ALA A 215 17.44 16.04 -10.78
C ALA A 215 18.47 15.30 -11.65
N ALA A 216 19.13 14.30 -11.08
CA ALA A 216 19.94 13.37 -11.85
C ALA A 216 19.02 12.58 -12.80
N PRO A 217 19.49 12.19 -14.01
CA PRO A 217 18.76 11.29 -14.87
C PRO A 217 18.44 9.98 -14.14
N ARG A 218 17.18 9.54 -14.18
CA ARG A 218 16.73 8.27 -13.59
C ARG A 218 16.86 7.15 -14.62
N ASP A 219 17.22 5.95 -14.18
CA ASP A 219 17.04 4.76 -15.01
C ASP A 219 15.52 4.50 -15.17
N THR A 220 15.07 4.33 -16.41
CA THR A 220 13.67 4.05 -16.74
C THR A 220 13.44 2.59 -17.09
N SER A 221 14.50 1.79 -17.21
CA SER A 221 14.41 0.36 -17.45
C SER A 221 13.82 -0.35 -16.23
N PRO A 222 12.99 -1.39 -16.43
CA PRO A 222 12.51 -2.20 -15.31
C PRO A 222 13.68 -3.01 -14.72
N MET A 223 13.79 -3.02 -13.40
CA MET A 223 14.67 -3.87 -12.60
C MET A 223 14.18 -5.33 -12.61
N PHE A 224 12.87 -5.54 -12.51
CA PHE A 224 12.21 -6.85 -12.60
C PHE A 224 11.37 -6.92 -13.87
N ALA A 225 11.68 -7.90 -14.72
CA ALA A 225 11.04 -8.05 -16.03
C ALA A 225 9.53 -8.34 -15.94
N ASP A 226 9.08 -8.95 -14.83
CA ASP A 226 7.69 -9.32 -14.58
C ASP A 226 6.96 -8.36 -13.62
N ASN A 227 7.51 -7.16 -13.39
CA ASN A 227 6.90 -6.14 -12.53
C ASN A 227 5.43 -5.83 -12.88
N TRP A 228 4.72 -5.26 -11.90
CA TRP A 228 3.28 -5.03 -11.97
C TRP A 228 2.91 -3.62 -12.47
N GLU A 229 3.73 -2.97 -13.31
CA GLU A 229 3.40 -1.65 -13.87
C GLU A 229 2.08 -1.65 -14.65
N GLY A 230 1.79 -2.77 -15.34
CA GLY A 230 0.55 -3.01 -16.08
C GLY A 230 -0.67 -3.35 -15.23
N ALA A 231 -0.52 -3.48 -13.90
CA ALA A 231 -1.62 -3.86 -13.03
C ALA A 231 -2.84 -2.95 -13.20
N SER A 232 -4.01 -3.55 -13.40
CA SER A 232 -5.27 -2.83 -13.60
C SER A 232 -6.41 -3.62 -12.98
N VAL A 233 -7.59 -3.03 -12.89
CA VAL A 233 -8.79 -3.73 -12.41
C VAL A 233 -9.84 -3.84 -13.49
N ILE A 234 -10.52 -4.97 -13.49
CA ILE A 234 -11.73 -5.17 -14.26
C ILE A 234 -12.86 -4.43 -13.51
N PRO A 235 -13.56 -3.47 -14.16
CA PRO A 235 -14.69 -2.80 -13.55
C PRO A 235 -15.75 -3.80 -13.06
N LEU A 236 -16.28 -3.58 -11.84
CA LEU A 236 -17.19 -4.53 -11.20
C LEU A 236 -18.47 -4.79 -12.02
N ASP A 237 -18.89 -3.83 -12.85
CA ASP A 237 -20.05 -3.93 -13.74
C ASP A 237 -19.78 -4.71 -15.04
N GLN A 238 -18.51 -5.06 -15.31
CA GLN A 238 -18.12 -5.94 -16.42
C GLN A 238 -18.03 -7.41 -15.99
N ILE A 239 -18.11 -7.70 -14.69
CA ILE A 239 -18.10 -9.07 -14.18
C ILE A 239 -19.48 -9.70 -14.46
N LYS A 240 -19.48 -10.83 -15.20
CA LYS A 240 -20.72 -11.55 -15.50
C LYS A 240 -21.25 -12.20 -14.23
N THR A 241 -22.54 -12.02 -13.93
CA THR A 241 -23.17 -12.59 -12.73
C THR A 241 -24.41 -13.41 -13.08
N GLU A 242 -24.63 -14.47 -12.31
CA GLU A 242 -25.80 -15.33 -12.36
C GLU A 242 -26.39 -15.45 -10.95
N GLY A 243 -27.69 -15.20 -10.79
CA GLY A 243 -28.34 -15.12 -9.48
C GLY A 243 -28.16 -13.77 -8.80
N CYS A 244 -28.29 -13.74 -7.47
CA CYS A 244 -28.35 -12.49 -6.71
C CYS A 244 -26.96 -11.90 -6.43
N TRP A 245 -26.49 -11.04 -7.33
CA TRP A 245 -25.32 -10.17 -7.13
C TRP A 245 -25.70 -8.71 -7.22
N TYR A 246 -25.00 -7.86 -6.47
CA TYR A 246 -25.19 -6.41 -6.50
C TYR A 246 -23.86 -5.70 -6.36
N ILE A 247 -23.67 -4.59 -7.08
CA ILE A 247 -22.62 -3.64 -6.75
C ILE A 247 -23.13 -2.79 -5.60
N ARG A 248 -22.48 -2.93 -4.44
CA ARG A 248 -22.89 -2.29 -3.19
C ARG A 248 -21.91 -1.16 -2.89
N SER A 249 -22.45 0.03 -2.62
CA SER A 249 -21.64 1.08 -2.00
C SER A 249 -21.38 0.72 -0.54
N LEU A 250 -20.12 0.83 -0.14
CA LEU A 250 -19.69 0.68 1.25
C LEU A 250 -19.37 2.07 1.76
N TYR A 251 -20.14 2.51 2.75
CA TYR A 251 -19.96 3.81 3.37
C TYR A 251 -19.00 3.65 4.55
N ASN A 252 -18.00 4.52 4.66
CA ASN A 252 -16.92 4.44 5.67
C ASN A 252 -16.11 3.13 5.62
N ASP A 253 -15.88 2.60 4.43
CA ASP A 253 -15.03 1.43 4.20
C ASP A 253 -13.87 1.83 3.27
N ASP A 254 -12.77 1.08 3.32
CA ASP A 254 -11.54 1.39 2.58
C ASP A 254 -11.75 1.29 1.06
N PHE A 255 -12.78 0.55 0.63
CA PHE A 255 -13.21 0.44 -0.76
C PHE A 255 -14.63 0.98 -0.94
N ARG A 256 -14.80 1.95 -1.84
CA ARG A 256 -16.10 2.63 -2.03
C ARG A 256 -17.22 1.70 -2.53
N TYR A 257 -16.87 0.72 -3.36
CA TYR A 257 -17.81 -0.24 -3.95
C TYR A 257 -17.25 -1.65 -3.86
N ALA A 258 -18.14 -2.62 -3.70
CA ALA A 258 -17.81 -4.04 -3.82
C ALA A 258 -18.91 -4.79 -4.59
N LEU A 259 -18.53 -5.81 -5.34
CA LEU A 259 -19.45 -6.79 -5.89
C LEU A 259 -19.83 -7.78 -4.78
N TYR A 260 -21.11 -7.83 -4.44
CA TYR A 260 -21.62 -8.47 -3.23
C TYR A 260 -22.66 -9.55 -3.53
N THR A 261 -22.59 -10.66 -2.80
CA THR A 261 -23.68 -11.64 -2.69
C THR A 261 -23.76 -12.24 -1.29
N SER A 262 -24.95 -12.68 -0.88
CA SER A 262 -25.18 -13.59 0.25
C SER A 262 -25.78 -14.94 -0.18
N SER A 263 -25.95 -15.13 -1.48
CA SER A 263 -26.53 -16.36 -2.03
C SER A 263 -25.45 -17.42 -2.23
N LEU A 264 -25.70 -18.62 -1.70
CA LEU A 264 -24.82 -19.78 -1.88
C LEU A 264 -24.97 -20.43 -3.26
N THR A 265 -25.94 -19.99 -4.07
CA THR A 265 -26.19 -20.51 -5.42
C THR A 265 -25.83 -19.51 -6.52
N ALA A 266 -25.54 -18.25 -6.16
CA ALA A 266 -25.15 -17.24 -7.12
C ALA A 266 -23.69 -17.44 -7.56
N LYS A 267 -23.41 -17.11 -8.82
CA LYS A 267 -22.09 -17.26 -9.43
C LYS A 267 -21.66 -15.97 -10.10
N ALA A 268 -20.37 -15.66 -10.04
CA ALA A 268 -19.74 -14.64 -10.85
C ALA A 268 -18.71 -15.30 -11.77
N THR A 269 -18.56 -14.79 -12.98
CA THR A 269 -17.57 -15.26 -13.95
C THR A 269 -16.78 -14.08 -14.47
N VAL A 270 -15.47 -14.22 -14.43
CA VAL A 270 -14.51 -13.30 -15.03
C VAL A 270 -13.84 -14.03 -16.18
N THR A 271 -13.88 -13.43 -17.37
CA THR A 271 -13.12 -13.91 -18.53
C THR A 271 -12.20 -12.79 -18.98
N CYS A 272 -10.89 -13.05 -18.98
CA CYS A 272 -9.89 -12.04 -19.30
C CYS A 272 -8.62 -12.69 -19.86
N ARG A 273 -7.86 -11.91 -20.62
CA ARG A 273 -6.51 -12.26 -21.03
C ARG A 273 -5.53 -11.61 -20.05
N CYS A 274 -4.72 -12.39 -19.35
CA CYS A 274 -3.78 -11.92 -18.34
C CYS A 274 -2.71 -12.98 -18.06
N LYS A 275 -1.61 -12.59 -17.40
CA LYS A 275 -0.65 -13.54 -16.80
C LYS A 275 -0.85 -13.68 -15.29
N THR A 276 -1.39 -12.64 -14.64
CA THR A 276 -1.70 -12.66 -13.21
C THR A 276 -3.14 -12.20 -13.03
N LEU A 277 -3.90 -12.91 -12.19
CA LEU A 277 -5.22 -12.50 -11.72
C LEU A 277 -5.24 -12.50 -10.19
N ALA A 278 -5.45 -11.32 -9.63
CA ALA A 278 -5.61 -11.09 -8.20
C ALA A 278 -7.08 -10.84 -7.86
N LEU A 279 -7.56 -11.45 -6.79
CA LEU A 279 -8.89 -11.20 -6.24
C LEU A 279 -8.74 -10.57 -4.86
N CYS A 280 -9.22 -9.34 -4.69
CA CYS A 280 -9.28 -8.70 -3.39
C CYS A 280 -10.70 -8.83 -2.81
N LEU A 281 -10.80 -9.54 -1.70
CA LEU A 281 -12.03 -9.70 -0.92
C LEU A 281 -12.01 -8.75 0.27
N LEU A 282 -13.20 -8.33 0.73
CA LEU A 282 -13.36 -7.74 2.06
C LEU A 282 -13.88 -8.84 2.99
N HIS A 283 -13.00 -9.33 3.86
CA HIS A 283 -13.24 -10.50 4.69
C HIS A 283 -13.48 -10.11 6.16
N GLY A 284 -14.39 -10.83 6.83
CA GLY A 284 -14.75 -10.60 8.22
C GLY A 284 -15.82 -11.62 8.67
N SER A 285 -16.29 -11.53 9.92
CA SER A 285 -17.16 -12.55 10.57
C SER A 285 -18.51 -12.83 9.91
N ARG A 286 -18.92 -12.04 8.91
CA ARG A 286 -20.14 -12.27 8.12
C ARG A 286 -19.85 -12.92 6.76
N CYS A 287 -18.58 -13.09 6.41
CA CYS A 287 -18.16 -13.59 5.13
C CYS A 287 -18.16 -15.13 5.10
N GLY A 288 -18.60 -15.69 3.97
CA GLY A 288 -18.43 -17.10 3.66
C GLY A 288 -17.01 -17.41 3.19
N MET A 289 -16.79 -18.68 2.86
CA MET A 289 -15.60 -19.12 2.15
C MET A 289 -15.70 -18.74 0.67
N LEU A 290 -14.57 -18.39 0.06
CA LEU A 290 -14.49 -18.24 -1.39
C LEU A 290 -14.40 -19.62 -2.02
N ARG A 291 -15.31 -19.95 -2.91
CA ARG A 291 -15.18 -21.14 -3.76
C ARG A 291 -15.00 -20.71 -5.20
N TYR A 292 -13.96 -21.21 -5.85
CA TYR A 292 -13.63 -20.84 -7.23
C TYR A 292 -13.12 -22.01 -8.05
N ARG A 293 -13.13 -21.85 -9.38
CA ARG A 293 -12.40 -22.72 -10.30
C ARG A 293 -11.86 -21.89 -11.47
N ILE A 294 -10.77 -22.36 -12.04
CA ILE A 294 -10.06 -21.72 -13.15
C ILE A 294 -10.14 -22.65 -14.36
N ASP A 295 -10.47 -22.10 -15.52
CA ASP A 295 -10.46 -22.75 -16.83
C ASP A 295 -11.24 -24.08 -16.88
N GLY A 296 -12.38 -24.11 -16.18
CA GLY A 296 -13.26 -25.29 -16.09
C GLY A 296 -12.68 -26.43 -15.24
N GLY A 297 -11.59 -26.20 -14.52
CA GLY A 297 -10.94 -27.15 -13.63
C GLY A 297 -11.75 -27.51 -12.39
N ALA A 298 -11.08 -28.14 -11.42
CA ALA A 298 -11.70 -28.52 -10.15
C ALA A 298 -12.06 -27.29 -9.32
N TRP A 299 -13.13 -27.41 -8.53
CA TRP A 299 -13.47 -26.40 -7.54
C TRP A 299 -12.49 -26.45 -6.36
N VAL A 300 -12.00 -25.28 -5.97
CA VAL A 300 -11.18 -25.02 -4.80
C VAL A 300 -11.97 -24.14 -3.83
N THR A 301 -11.81 -24.36 -2.54
CA THR A 301 -12.43 -23.56 -1.49
C THR A 301 -11.33 -22.96 -0.62
N GLU A 302 -11.35 -21.63 -0.48
CA GLU A 302 -10.43 -20.85 0.35
C GLU A 302 -11.19 -20.32 1.57
N GLU A 303 -10.66 -20.64 2.73
CA GLU A 303 -11.15 -20.16 4.03
C GLU A 303 -10.04 -19.34 4.67
N ARG A 304 -10.38 -18.18 5.20
CA ARG A 304 -9.51 -17.37 6.04
C ARG A 304 -10.14 -17.24 7.41
N GLU A 305 -9.34 -17.39 8.45
CA GLU A 305 -9.80 -17.16 9.81
C GLU A 305 -10.02 -15.67 10.05
N VAL A 306 -11.12 -15.36 10.75
CA VAL A 306 -11.37 -14.01 11.23
C VAL A 306 -10.37 -13.69 12.33
N VAL A 307 -9.67 -12.58 12.17
CA VAL A 307 -8.68 -12.13 13.14
C VAL A 307 -9.36 -11.33 14.25
N ASP A 308 -9.08 -11.67 15.51
CA ASP A 308 -9.77 -11.10 16.68
C ASP A 308 -9.71 -9.57 16.75
N TRP A 309 -8.60 -8.97 16.32
CA TRP A 309 -8.38 -7.53 16.37
C TRP A 309 -9.26 -6.72 15.40
N MET A 310 -9.88 -7.37 14.41
CA MET A 310 -10.82 -6.72 13.48
C MET A 310 -12.25 -6.65 14.03
N GLY A 311 -12.56 -7.40 15.10
CA GLY A 311 -13.90 -7.47 15.67
C GLY A 311 -14.96 -7.83 14.62
N ALA A 312 -15.90 -6.90 14.37
CA ALA A 312 -16.98 -7.08 13.40
C ALA A 312 -16.73 -6.41 12.03
N ALA A 313 -15.59 -5.73 11.85
CA ALA A 313 -15.25 -5.04 10.62
C ALA A 313 -14.70 -6.03 9.57
N ASN A 314 -14.84 -5.65 8.29
CA ASN A 314 -14.18 -6.36 7.21
C ASN A 314 -12.78 -5.77 6.99
N PHE A 315 -11.84 -6.57 6.49
CA PHE A 315 -10.53 -6.12 6.05
C PHE A 315 -10.18 -6.68 4.68
N PRO A 316 -9.31 -6.01 3.93
CA PRO A 316 -8.89 -6.49 2.62
C PRO A 316 -8.07 -7.77 2.72
N TRP A 317 -8.38 -8.70 1.83
CA TRP A 317 -7.66 -9.96 1.64
C TRP A 317 -7.44 -10.19 0.15
N GLN A 318 -6.18 -10.11 -0.29
CA GLN A 318 -5.82 -10.45 -1.66
C GLN A 318 -5.40 -11.91 -1.79
N LEU A 319 -5.91 -12.55 -2.84
CA LEU A 319 -5.54 -13.88 -3.31
C LEU A 319 -5.03 -13.76 -4.75
N LEU A 320 -3.89 -14.40 -5.05
CA LEU A 320 -3.47 -14.63 -6.43
C LEU A 320 -4.10 -15.93 -6.90
N LEU A 321 -5.11 -15.84 -7.76
CA LEU A 321 -5.76 -17.02 -8.33
C LEU A 321 -4.98 -17.55 -9.53
N ILE A 322 -4.39 -16.65 -10.32
CA ILE A 322 -3.54 -16.97 -11.47
C ILE A 322 -2.23 -16.22 -11.30
N ASP A 323 -1.11 -16.91 -11.48
CA ASP A 323 0.23 -16.34 -11.47
C ASP A 323 1.14 -17.13 -12.43
N GLU A 324 1.08 -16.78 -13.70
CA GLU A 324 1.77 -17.45 -14.79
C GLU A 324 2.87 -16.59 -15.40
N THR A 325 3.73 -17.22 -16.20
CA THR A 325 4.83 -16.55 -16.89
C THR A 325 4.41 -15.93 -18.23
N GLU A 326 3.35 -16.47 -18.85
CA GLU A 326 2.85 -16.03 -20.14
C GLU A 326 1.39 -15.59 -20.05
N GLU A 327 1.04 -14.60 -20.85
CA GLU A 327 -0.32 -14.08 -20.92
C GLU A 327 -1.21 -15.00 -21.77
N LYS A 328 -2.35 -15.43 -21.20
CA LYS A 328 -3.34 -16.23 -21.93
C LYS A 328 -4.77 -15.90 -21.50
N GLU A 329 -5.74 -16.41 -22.25
CA GLU A 329 -7.15 -16.28 -21.88
C GLU A 329 -7.48 -17.23 -20.73
N HIS A 330 -8.17 -16.68 -19.74
CA HIS A 330 -8.64 -17.41 -18.56
C HIS A 330 -10.12 -17.16 -18.33
N SER A 331 -10.77 -18.15 -17.72
CA SER A 331 -12.13 -18.04 -17.19
C SER A 331 -12.14 -18.48 -15.72
N VAL A 332 -12.44 -17.55 -14.82
CA VAL A 332 -12.56 -17.80 -13.38
C VAL A 332 -14.02 -17.72 -12.97
N GLU A 333 -14.53 -18.78 -12.37
CA GLU A 333 -15.86 -18.82 -11.75
C GLU A 333 -15.73 -18.71 -10.23
N LEU A 334 -16.54 -17.83 -9.63
CA LEU A 334 -16.53 -17.51 -8.21
C LEU A 334 -17.92 -17.74 -7.60
N MET A 335 -17.98 -18.30 -6.40
CA MET A 335 -19.21 -18.46 -5.63
C MET A 335 -18.95 -18.46 -4.12
N CYS A 336 -19.99 -18.17 -3.34
CA CYS A 336 -19.93 -18.22 -1.89
C CYS A 336 -20.21 -19.64 -1.39
N GLU A 337 -19.38 -20.13 -0.48
CA GLU A 337 -19.66 -21.32 0.31
C GLU A 337 -19.84 -20.94 1.79
N LYS A 338 -20.79 -21.55 2.49
CA LYS A 338 -21.06 -21.23 3.89
C LYS A 338 -19.92 -21.76 4.77
N THR A 339 -19.42 -20.96 5.70
CA THR A 339 -18.39 -21.45 6.63
C THR A 339 -18.95 -22.54 7.55
N ALA A 340 -18.10 -23.47 7.97
CA ALA A 340 -18.49 -24.52 8.92
C ALA A 340 -18.47 -24.03 10.38
N ARG A 341 -17.76 -22.93 10.67
CA ARG A 341 -17.43 -22.47 12.03
C ARG A 341 -18.20 -21.21 12.45
N GLU A 342 -18.72 -20.43 11.52
CA GLU A 342 -19.27 -19.09 11.78
C GLU A 342 -20.63 -18.85 11.10
N CYS A 343 -21.25 -17.70 11.38
CA CYS A 343 -22.51 -17.29 10.78
C CYS A 343 -22.37 -16.82 9.31
N GLY A 344 -21.15 -16.74 8.78
CA GLY A 344 -20.84 -16.11 7.51
C GLY A 344 -21.38 -16.83 6.27
N SER A 345 -22.00 -16.06 5.37
CA SER A 345 -22.51 -16.54 4.08
C SER A 345 -22.47 -15.48 2.98
N SER A 346 -21.67 -14.43 3.18
CA SER A 346 -21.55 -13.33 2.21
C SER A 346 -20.17 -13.32 1.53
N LEU A 347 -20.11 -12.87 0.28
CA LEU A 347 -18.86 -12.47 -0.36
C LEU A 347 -18.92 -10.99 -0.72
N TYR A 348 -17.82 -10.30 -0.47
CA TYR A 348 -17.56 -8.93 -0.89
C TYR A 348 -16.29 -8.93 -1.72
N ILE A 349 -16.40 -8.75 -3.03
CA ILE A 349 -15.27 -8.60 -3.94
C ILE A 349 -15.01 -7.11 -4.10
N ALA A 350 -13.91 -6.62 -3.54
CA ALA A 350 -13.50 -5.22 -3.66
C ALA A 350 -13.07 -4.91 -5.10
N TYR A 351 -12.23 -5.78 -5.68
CA TYR A 351 -11.84 -5.71 -7.08
C TYR A 351 -11.33 -7.05 -7.60
N VAL A 352 -11.28 -7.16 -8.93
CA VAL A 352 -10.54 -8.20 -9.66
C VAL A 352 -9.41 -7.52 -10.42
N GLY A 353 -8.18 -7.78 -10.01
CA GLY A 353 -6.97 -7.22 -10.57
C GLY A 353 -6.37 -8.13 -11.62
N ILE A 354 -5.85 -7.56 -12.71
CA ILE A 354 -5.11 -8.27 -13.74
C ILE A 354 -3.79 -7.56 -14.05
N VAL A 355 -2.76 -8.34 -14.40
CA VAL A 355 -1.46 -7.85 -14.89
C VAL A 355 -1.16 -8.43 -16.26
#